data_AF-A0A0C9XSK8-F1
#
_entry.id   AF-A0A0C9XSK8-F1
#
_cell.length_a   1.000
_cell.length_b   1.000
_cell.length_c   1.000
_cell.angle_alpha   90.00
_cell.angle_beta   90.00
_cell.angle_gamma   90.00
#
_symmetry.space_group_name_H-M   'P 1'
#
loop_
_entity.id
_entity.type
_entity.pdbx_description
1 polymer ?
#
loop_
_entity_poly.entity_id
_entity_poly.type
_entity_poly.pdbx_seq_one_letter_code
_entity_poly.pdbx_strand_id
1 'polypeptide(L)'
;MVLEKPSLDYLGLSPEYHPSPRTDPISFLKINLTNLPPHLLLHYSSITTPKQRAAIPTVRNRRLIFTNQNPPELQFISARKTWPLLWKGRERRGIEEGAEERDWAENNFLQGAKKHVGKLASLLGGYEEEREAERIRVLYRERPAGEFVAEEDEESDEETEEEAQDEARETFEYLVREHFIYGLLEDMDYDKVDWDDTLDDDREAEDQWFNED
;
A
#
# COMPACT_ATOMS: atom_id res chain seq x y z
N MET A 1 -22.09 -23.25 -4.63
CA MET A 1 -21.62 -24.12 -5.74
C MET A 1 -21.73 -23.31 -7.03
N VAL A 2 -20.87 -23.56 -8.04
CA VAL A 2 -20.95 -23.02 -9.43
C VAL A 2 -20.11 -21.78 -9.79
N LEU A 3 -18.78 -21.74 -9.54
CA LEU A 3 -17.93 -20.64 -10.05
C LEU A 3 -16.52 -21.05 -10.56
N GLU A 4 -16.17 -22.34 -10.61
CA GLU A 4 -15.06 -22.82 -11.46
C GLU A 4 -15.40 -22.70 -12.95
N LYS A 5 -16.70 -22.81 -13.24
CA LYS A 5 -17.24 -22.89 -14.60
C LYS A 5 -17.00 -21.63 -15.42
N PRO A 6 -17.23 -20.39 -14.95
CA PRO A 6 -17.09 -19.22 -15.80
C PRO A 6 -15.69 -19.06 -16.43
N SER A 7 -14.62 -19.27 -15.66
CA SER A 7 -13.25 -19.17 -16.19
C SER A 7 -12.89 -20.33 -17.12
N LEU A 8 -13.27 -21.56 -16.77
CA LEU A 8 -13.01 -22.74 -17.62
C LEU A 8 -13.84 -22.71 -18.90
N ASP A 9 -15.13 -22.40 -18.79
CA ASP A 9 -16.07 -22.29 -19.91
C ASP A 9 -15.63 -21.17 -20.86
N TYR A 10 -15.19 -20.02 -20.34
CA TYR A 10 -14.66 -18.92 -21.15
C TYR A 10 -13.43 -19.34 -21.96
N LEU A 11 -12.50 -20.07 -21.32
CA LEU A 11 -11.29 -20.58 -21.98
C LEU A 11 -11.55 -21.83 -22.83
N GLY A 12 -12.77 -22.38 -22.84
CA GLY A 12 -13.11 -23.64 -23.51
C GLY A 12 -12.39 -24.86 -22.92
N LEU A 13 -11.98 -24.80 -21.65
CA LEU A 13 -11.25 -25.86 -20.96
C LEU A 13 -12.19 -26.90 -20.34
N SER A 14 -11.69 -28.12 -20.20
CA SER A 14 -12.41 -29.21 -19.54
C SER A 14 -12.66 -28.89 -18.05
N PRO A 15 -13.79 -29.32 -17.46
CA PRO A 15 -14.00 -29.27 -16.00
C PRO A 15 -12.94 -30.04 -15.19
N GLU A 16 -12.24 -30.99 -15.81
CA GLU A 16 -11.16 -31.77 -15.20
C GLU A 16 -9.77 -31.15 -15.46
N TYR A 17 -9.71 -29.91 -15.92
CA TYR A 17 -8.46 -29.22 -16.21
C TYR A 17 -7.61 -29.02 -14.94
N HIS A 18 -6.31 -29.28 -15.07
CA HIS A 18 -5.31 -29.06 -14.04
C HIS A 18 -4.23 -28.12 -14.58
N PRO A 19 -3.82 -27.09 -13.80
CA PRO A 19 -4.27 -26.73 -12.44
C PRO A 19 -5.72 -26.22 -12.36
N SER A 20 -6.42 -26.51 -11.26
CA SER A 20 -7.84 -26.11 -11.11
C SER A 20 -7.96 -24.68 -10.58
N PRO A 21 -8.86 -23.85 -11.15
CA PRO A 21 -9.05 -22.46 -10.73
C PRO A 21 -9.53 -22.30 -9.29
N ARG A 22 -10.03 -23.35 -8.63
CA ARG A 22 -10.51 -23.29 -7.25
C ARG A 22 -9.54 -23.87 -6.24
N THR A 23 -8.96 -25.02 -6.53
CA THR A 23 -8.08 -25.71 -5.58
C THR A 23 -6.63 -25.26 -5.72
N ASP A 24 -6.23 -24.84 -6.92
CA ASP A 24 -4.90 -24.30 -7.20
C ASP A 24 -4.99 -23.03 -8.07
N PRO A 25 -5.64 -21.97 -7.55
CA PRO A 25 -5.90 -20.74 -8.31
C PRO A 25 -4.60 -20.07 -8.77
N ILE A 26 -3.53 -20.14 -7.98
CA ILE A 26 -2.27 -19.46 -8.30
C ILE A 26 -1.59 -20.12 -9.49
N SER A 27 -1.48 -21.44 -9.53
CA SER A 27 -0.91 -22.12 -10.70
C SER A 27 -1.79 -21.96 -11.93
N PHE A 28 -3.12 -21.95 -11.76
CA PHE A 28 -4.05 -21.68 -12.85
C PHE A 28 -3.88 -20.28 -13.44
N LEU A 29 -3.81 -19.25 -12.59
CA LEU A 29 -3.61 -17.86 -13.02
C LEU A 29 -2.23 -17.66 -13.65
N LYS A 30 -1.17 -18.30 -13.15
CA LYS A 30 0.16 -18.23 -13.79
C LYS A 30 0.15 -18.59 -15.27
N ILE A 31 -0.76 -19.48 -15.68
CA ILE A 31 -0.86 -19.94 -17.07
C ILE A 31 -1.88 -19.09 -17.85
N ASN A 32 -2.99 -18.71 -17.21
CA ASN A 32 -4.17 -18.20 -17.92
C ASN A 32 -4.53 -16.74 -17.61
N LEU A 33 -3.75 -16.01 -16.81
CA LEU A 33 -4.08 -14.64 -16.36
C LEU A 33 -4.41 -13.72 -17.54
N THR A 34 -3.53 -13.65 -18.54
CA THR A 34 -3.64 -12.74 -19.70
C THR A 34 -4.78 -13.12 -20.64
N ASN A 35 -5.24 -14.36 -20.60
CA ASN A 35 -6.34 -14.85 -21.43
C ASN A 35 -7.71 -14.59 -20.78
N LEU A 36 -7.76 -14.14 -19.53
CA LEU A 36 -8.99 -13.93 -18.79
C LEU A 36 -9.35 -12.44 -18.73
N PRO A 37 -10.61 -12.08 -19.01
CA PRO A 37 -11.06 -10.70 -18.89
C PRO A 37 -11.14 -10.25 -17.42
N PRO A 38 -10.97 -8.95 -17.13
CA PRO A 38 -10.90 -8.42 -15.76
C PRO A 38 -12.08 -8.81 -14.84
N HIS A 39 -13.30 -8.89 -15.39
CA HIS A 39 -14.47 -9.25 -14.61
C HIS A 39 -14.44 -10.70 -14.08
N LEU A 40 -13.75 -11.62 -14.77
CA LEU A 40 -13.53 -12.98 -14.27
C LEU A 40 -12.36 -13.03 -13.27
N LEU A 41 -11.36 -12.18 -13.46
CA LEU A 41 -10.20 -12.06 -12.56
C LEU A 41 -10.60 -11.58 -11.15
N LEU A 42 -11.56 -10.67 -11.04
CA LEU A 42 -12.09 -10.17 -9.75
C LEU A 42 -12.58 -11.27 -8.80
N HIS A 43 -13.02 -12.42 -9.33
CA HIS A 43 -13.44 -13.52 -8.47
C HIS A 43 -12.29 -14.13 -7.68
N TYR A 44 -11.07 -14.11 -8.23
CA TYR A 44 -9.89 -14.68 -7.58
C TYR A 44 -9.47 -13.87 -6.36
N SER A 45 -9.86 -12.60 -6.26
CA SER A 45 -9.66 -11.79 -5.05
C SER A 45 -10.33 -12.37 -3.80
N SER A 46 -11.43 -13.12 -3.96
CA SER A 46 -12.14 -13.75 -2.83
C SER A 46 -11.51 -15.04 -2.33
N ILE A 47 -10.64 -15.67 -3.15
CA ILE A 47 -10.04 -16.98 -2.86
C ILE A 47 -8.51 -16.95 -2.82
N THR A 48 -7.90 -15.80 -3.14
CA THR A 48 -6.45 -15.59 -3.06
C THR A 48 -6.13 -14.31 -2.30
N THR A 49 -4.97 -14.28 -1.64
CA THR A 49 -4.48 -13.07 -0.97
C THR A 49 -3.54 -12.29 -1.88
N PRO A 50 -3.37 -10.97 -1.69
CA PRO A 50 -2.37 -10.18 -2.42
C PRO A 50 -0.97 -10.80 -2.37
N LYS A 51 -0.58 -11.39 -1.23
CA LYS A 51 0.69 -12.10 -1.06
C LYS A 51 0.80 -13.35 -1.92
N GLN A 52 -0.28 -14.14 -2.03
CA GLN A 52 -0.29 -15.31 -2.92
C GLN A 52 -0.23 -14.88 -4.40
N ARG A 53 -0.96 -13.83 -4.77
CA ARG A 53 -0.95 -13.26 -6.13
C ARG A 53 0.41 -12.71 -6.53
N ALA A 54 1.19 -12.20 -5.58
CA ALA A 54 2.57 -11.78 -5.81
C ALA A 54 3.49 -12.90 -6.32
N ALA A 55 3.09 -14.18 -6.23
CA ALA A 55 3.82 -15.30 -6.81
C ALA A 55 3.64 -15.41 -8.34
N ILE A 56 2.67 -14.71 -8.92
CA ILE A 56 2.39 -14.64 -10.36
C ILE A 56 3.29 -13.54 -10.95
N PRO A 57 4.20 -13.86 -11.90
CA PRO A 57 5.13 -12.88 -12.47
C PRO A 57 4.44 -11.65 -13.05
N THR A 58 3.43 -11.83 -13.89
CA THR A 58 2.68 -10.74 -14.53
C THR A 58 2.06 -9.80 -13.49
N VAL A 59 1.45 -10.33 -12.42
CA VAL A 59 0.93 -9.49 -11.30
C VAL A 59 2.05 -8.69 -10.63
N ARG A 60 3.20 -9.31 -10.37
CA ARG A 60 4.35 -8.61 -9.78
C ARG A 60 4.87 -7.50 -10.68
N ASN A 61 4.88 -7.73 -12.00
CA ASN A 61 5.31 -6.76 -12.99
C ASN A 61 4.32 -5.59 -13.11
N ARG A 62 3.01 -5.85 -13.13
CA ARG A 62 1.97 -4.81 -13.02
C ARG A 62 2.18 -3.93 -11.80
N ARG A 63 2.42 -4.54 -10.63
CA ARG A 63 2.69 -3.81 -9.39
C ARG A 63 3.98 -2.98 -9.47
N LEU A 64 5.04 -3.52 -10.06
CA LEU A 64 6.29 -2.79 -10.27
C LEU A 64 6.06 -1.56 -11.16
N ILE A 65 5.35 -1.71 -12.27
CA ILE A 65 5.00 -0.61 -13.18
C ILE A 65 4.17 0.44 -12.43
N PHE A 66 3.15 0.02 -11.69
CA PHE A 66 2.34 0.92 -10.86
C PHE A 66 3.20 1.69 -9.85
N THR A 67 4.13 1.04 -9.13
CA THR A 67 5.03 1.73 -8.19
C THR A 67 5.92 2.76 -8.87
N ASN A 68 6.40 2.46 -10.08
CA ASN A 68 7.26 3.38 -10.85
C ASN A 68 6.50 4.61 -11.38
N GLN A 69 5.17 4.54 -11.50
CA GLN A 69 4.32 5.70 -11.81
C GLN A 69 4.15 6.66 -10.62
N ASN A 70 4.71 6.31 -9.45
CA ASN A 70 4.73 7.13 -8.23
C ASN A 70 3.33 7.57 -7.75
N PRO A 71 2.41 6.61 -7.52
CA PRO A 71 1.01 6.88 -7.21
C PRO A 71 0.86 7.58 -5.86
N PRO A 72 -0.15 8.45 -5.70
CA PRO A 72 -0.29 9.32 -4.52
C PRO A 72 -0.45 8.55 -3.20
N GLU A 73 -0.97 7.32 -3.24
CA GLU A 73 -1.17 6.50 -2.04
C GLU A 73 0.15 5.93 -1.49
N LEU A 74 1.16 5.77 -2.36
CA LEU A 74 2.49 5.26 -1.98
C LEU A 74 3.50 6.39 -1.73
N GLN A 75 3.11 7.65 -1.93
CA GLN A 75 3.94 8.81 -1.61
C GLN A 75 4.08 8.97 -0.11
N PHE A 76 5.22 9.53 0.32
CA PHE A 76 5.63 9.65 1.72
C PHE A 76 4.50 10.04 2.68
N ILE A 77 3.83 11.17 2.42
CA ILE A 77 2.82 11.74 3.32
C ILE A 77 1.65 10.76 3.51
N SER A 78 1.07 10.27 2.41
CA SER A 78 -0.05 9.31 2.44
C SER A 78 0.35 7.98 3.06
N ALA A 79 1.52 7.47 2.69
CA ALA A 79 2.01 6.17 3.13
C ALA A 79 2.38 6.20 4.61
N ARG A 80 2.96 7.30 5.13
CA ARG A 80 3.32 7.46 6.54
C ARG A 80 2.09 7.46 7.44
N LYS A 81 1.00 8.11 7.02
CA LYS A 81 -0.28 8.10 7.74
C LYS A 81 -0.92 6.71 7.76
N THR A 82 -0.85 6.00 6.63
CA THR A 82 -1.51 4.69 6.44
C THR A 82 -0.72 3.54 7.07
N TRP A 83 0.60 3.52 6.89
CA TRP A 83 1.51 2.47 7.38
C TRP A 83 2.61 3.05 8.29
N PRO A 84 2.24 3.69 9.42
CA PRO A 84 3.20 4.36 10.30
C PRO A 84 4.22 3.38 10.92
N LEU A 85 3.90 2.08 10.99
CA LEU A 85 4.81 1.07 11.53
C LEU A 85 6.02 0.79 10.62
N LEU A 86 5.93 1.11 9.33
CA LEU A 86 7.07 1.00 8.42
C LEU A 86 8.05 2.18 8.60
N TRP A 87 7.59 3.29 9.20
CA TRP A 87 8.39 4.47 9.45
C TRP A 87 9.30 4.26 10.68
N LYS A 88 10.62 4.40 10.46
CA LYS A 88 11.64 4.31 11.52
C LYS A 88 12.24 5.67 11.90
N GLY A 89 11.76 6.76 11.31
CA GLY A 89 12.25 8.10 11.63
C GLY A 89 11.93 8.50 13.07
N ARG A 90 12.79 9.35 13.63
CA ARG A 90 12.76 9.78 15.04
C ARG A 90 11.90 11.02 15.30
N GLU A 91 11.16 11.48 14.30
CA GLU A 91 10.36 12.71 14.42
C GLU A 91 9.18 12.55 15.40
N ARG A 92 8.80 13.65 16.07
CA ARG A 92 7.60 13.66 16.93
C ARG A 92 6.37 13.36 16.09
N ARG A 93 5.61 12.36 16.54
CA ARG A 93 4.40 11.85 15.87
C ARG A 93 3.23 12.81 16.09
N GLY A 94 2.42 13.03 15.06
CA GLY A 94 1.22 13.88 15.15
C GLY A 94 1.43 15.36 14.84
N ILE A 95 2.67 15.82 14.59
CA ILE A 95 2.95 17.25 14.29
C ILE A 95 2.24 17.68 13.00
N GLU A 96 2.35 16.89 11.94
CA GLU A 96 1.77 17.23 10.63
C GLU A 96 0.24 17.24 10.71
N GLU A 97 -0.37 16.25 11.36
CA GLU A 97 -1.81 16.17 11.57
C GLU A 97 -2.31 17.33 12.46
N GLY A 98 -1.55 17.69 13.49
CA GLY A 98 -1.82 18.86 14.31
C GLY A 98 -1.68 20.19 13.56
N ALA A 99 -0.75 20.26 12.60
CA ALA A 99 -0.60 21.42 11.70
C ALA A 99 -1.76 21.51 10.70
N GLU A 100 -2.16 20.39 10.09
CA GLU A 100 -3.32 20.30 9.19
C GLU A 100 -4.62 20.69 9.90
N GLU A 101 -4.84 20.20 11.11
CA GLU A 101 -6.02 20.54 11.92
C GLU A 101 -6.01 22.02 12.34
N ARG A 102 -4.83 22.55 12.67
CA ARG A 102 -4.67 23.99 12.97
C ARG A 102 -4.98 24.84 11.73
N ASP A 103 -4.43 24.49 10.58
CA ASP A 103 -4.66 25.20 9.31
C ASP A 103 -6.13 25.12 8.89
N TRP A 104 -6.76 23.96 9.05
CA TRP A 104 -8.18 23.79 8.82
C TRP A 104 -9.01 24.66 9.78
N ALA A 105 -8.67 24.64 11.06
CA ALA A 105 -9.35 25.46 12.06
C ALA A 105 -9.19 26.94 11.75
N GLU A 106 -8.02 27.42 11.32
CA GLU A 106 -7.79 28.84 11.02
C GLU A 106 -8.48 29.33 9.75
N ASN A 107 -8.51 28.50 8.70
CA ASN A 107 -8.91 28.94 7.36
C ASN A 107 -10.31 28.48 6.95
N ASN A 108 -10.75 27.30 7.41
CA ASN A 108 -11.98 26.65 6.95
C ASN A 108 -13.08 26.64 8.01
N PHE A 109 -12.72 26.65 9.30
CA PHE A 109 -13.71 26.68 10.37
C PHE A 109 -14.48 28.00 10.39
N LEU A 110 -15.82 27.90 10.47
CA LEU A 110 -16.73 29.05 10.46
C LEU A 110 -16.44 30.06 9.32
N GLN A 111 -16.09 29.56 8.13
CA GLN A 111 -15.77 30.38 6.94
C GLN A 111 -14.64 31.40 7.20
N GLY A 112 -13.67 31.08 8.07
CA GLY A 112 -12.51 31.92 8.34
C GLY A 112 -12.77 33.10 9.30
N ALA A 113 -13.80 33.02 10.15
CA ALA A 113 -14.16 34.09 11.09
C ALA A 113 -13.11 34.27 12.23
N LYS A 114 -12.13 35.14 12.02
CA LYS A 114 -10.88 35.25 12.81
C LYS A 114 -10.97 35.60 14.31
N LYS A 115 -12.12 35.99 14.86
CA LYS A 115 -12.16 36.67 16.20
C LYS A 115 -11.83 35.77 17.40
N HIS A 116 -11.97 34.45 17.31
CA HIS A 116 -11.63 33.51 18.39
C HIS A 116 -10.95 32.22 17.93
N VAL A 117 -10.56 32.16 16.66
CA VAL A 117 -10.18 30.92 16.00
C VAL A 117 -8.74 30.50 16.32
N GLY A 118 -7.80 31.43 16.52
CA GLY A 118 -6.40 31.06 16.76
C GLY A 118 -6.16 30.22 18.03
N LYS A 119 -6.85 30.53 19.14
CA LYS A 119 -6.76 29.69 20.36
C LYS A 119 -7.41 28.33 20.18
N LEU A 120 -8.51 28.28 19.43
CA LEU A 120 -9.20 27.03 19.13
C LEU A 120 -8.35 26.17 18.18
N ALA A 121 -7.75 26.76 17.16
CA ALA A 121 -6.89 26.08 16.20
C ALA A 121 -5.63 25.53 16.87
N SER A 122 -5.00 26.32 17.76
CA SER A 122 -3.89 25.83 18.58
C SER A 122 -4.29 24.66 19.47
N LEU A 123 -5.48 24.73 20.09
CA LEU A 123 -6.00 23.66 20.95
C LEU A 123 -6.35 22.39 20.16
N LEU A 124 -7.05 22.54 19.03
CA LEU A 124 -7.45 21.43 18.16
C LEU A 124 -6.23 20.74 17.55
N GLY A 125 -5.26 21.52 17.05
CA GLY A 125 -4.00 20.98 16.55
C GLY A 125 -3.23 20.19 17.62
N GLY A 126 -3.19 20.69 18.87
CA GLY A 126 -2.57 19.95 19.97
C GLY A 126 -3.32 18.66 20.35
N TYR A 127 -4.66 18.67 20.30
CA TYR A 127 -5.45 17.45 20.53
C TYR A 127 -5.32 16.44 19.40
N GLU A 128 -5.17 16.88 18.16
CA GLU A 128 -4.95 15.98 17.01
C GLU A 128 -3.57 15.34 17.09
N GLU A 129 -2.55 16.12 17.43
CA GLU A 129 -1.20 15.62 17.67
C GLU A 129 -1.19 14.52 18.76
N GLU A 130 -1.83 14.79 19.92
CA GLU A 130 -1.93 13.81 21.01
C GLU A 130 -2.74 12.57 20.61
N ARG A 131 -3.83 12.75 19.86
CA ARG A 131 -4.67 11.66 19.37
C ARG A 131 -3.91 10.73 18.44
N GLU A 132 -3.18 11.30 17.48
CA GLU A 132 -2.42 10.52 16.50
C GLU A 132 -1.23 9.83 17.15
N ALA A 133 -0.53 10.51 18.07
CA ALA A 133 0.53 9.91 18.86
C ALA A 133 0.02 8.69 19.67
N GLU A 134 -1.15 8.80 20.32
CA GLU A 134 -1.73 7.66 21.06
C GLU A 134 -2.21 6.54 20.14
N ARG A 135 -2.80 6.86 18.98
CA ARG A 135 -3.17 5.84 17.96
C ARG A 135 -1.96 5.00 17.59
N ILE A 136 -0.85 5.65 17.29
CA ILE A 136 0.39 4.96 16.92
C ILE A 136 0.92 4.14 18.11
N ARG A 137 0.92 4.69 19.35
CA ARG A 137 1.35 3.93 20.55
C ARG A 137 0.54 2.65 20.76
N VAL A 138 -0.78 2.70 20.57
CA VAL A 138 -1.65 1.53 20.65
C VAL A 138 -1.26 0.51 19.57
N LEU A 139 -1.07 0.96 18.33
CA LEU A 139 -0.66 0.12 17.21
C LEU A 139 0.65 -0.65 17.48
N TYR A 140 1.63 0.00 18.11
CA TYR A 140 2.88 -0.66 18.52
C TYR A 140 2.68 -1.66 19.67
N ARG A 141 1.77 -1.38 20.62
CA ARG A 141 1.48 -2.29 21.75
C ARG A 141 0.74 -3.55 21.31
N GLU A 142 -0.09 -3.46 20.27
CA GLU A 142 -0.91 -4.58 19.78
C GLU A 142 -0.14 -5.55 18.89
N ARG A 143 1.05 -5.18 18.39
CA ARG A 143 1.87 -6.06 17.53
C ARG A 143 2.57 -7.13 18.37
N PRO A 144 2.37 -8.44 18.09
CA PRO A 144 3.05 -9.49 18.84
C PRO A 144 4.52 -9.55 18.41
N ALA A 145 5.41 -9.16 19.33
CA ALA A 145 6.88 -9.16 19.27
C ALA A 145 7.57 -8.01 18.50
N GLY A 146 8.28 -7.14 19.24
CA GLY A 146 9.74 -7.20 19.13
C GLY A 146 10.57 -5.94 18.86
N GLU A 147 10.02 -4.72 18.73
CA GLU A 147 10.88 -3.53 18.57
C GLU A 147 10.32 -2.36 19.39
N PHE A 148 10.54 -2.42 20.71
CA PHE A 148 10.37 -1.26 21.59
C PHE A 148 11.54 -0.31 21.31
N VAL A 149 11.32 0.73 20.51
CA VAL A 149 12.26 1.85 20.39
C VAL A 149 12.00 2.76 21.58
N ALA A 150 12.94 2.78 22.53
CA ALA A 150 12.91 3.70 23.65
C ALA A 150 13.00 5.14 23.12
N GLU A 151 12.05 5.98 23.51
CA GLU A 151 12.15 7.43 23.38
C GLU A 151 13.26 7.89 24.37
N GLU A 152 14.53 7.85 23.95
CA GLU A 152 15.62 8.51 24.68
C GLU A 152 15.79 9.93 24.12
N ASP A 153 15.45 10.92 24.96
CA ASP A 153 15.70 12.34 24.75
C ASP A 153 17.22 12.61 24.78
N GLU A 154 17.90 12.49 23.64
CA GLU A 154 19.26 13.02 23.46
C GLU A 154 19.21 14.25 22.54
N GLU A 155 19.46 15.43 23.11
CA GLU A 155 19.77 16.66 22.36
C GLU A 155 20.95 16.38 21.42
N SER A 156 20.68 16.22 20.12
CA SER A 156 21.68 15.99 19.08
C SER A 156 21.71 17.14 18.07
N ASP A 157 22.85 17.27 17.40
CA ASP A 157 23.27 18.44 16.62
C ASP A 157 22.47 18.58 15.31
N GLU A 158 21.82 19.74 15.09
CA GLU A 158 20.77 19.98 14.06
C GLU A 158 21.20 19.62 12.62
N GLU A 159 22.47 19.81 12.23
CA GLU A 159 22.95 19.49 10.87
C GLU A 159 23.05 17.98 10.60
N THR A 160 23.18 17.15 11.64
CA THR A 160 23.28 15.68 11.48
C THR A 160 21.90 15.02 11.41
N GLU A 161 20.86 15.73 11.83
CA GLU A 161 19.50 15.22 11.89
C GLU A 161 18.79 15.28 10.53
N GLU A 162 19.04 16.31 9.72
CA GLU A 162 18.40 16.46 8.40
C GLU A 162 18.83 15.34 7.42
N GLU A 163 20.13 15.05 7.33
CA GLU A 163 20.63 13.96 6.48
C GLU A 163 20.09 12.59 6.93
N ALA A 164 19.97 12.37 8.24
CA ALA A 164 19.41 11.14 8.79
C ALA A 164 17.90 11.01 8.52
N GLN A 165 17.17 12.13 8.44
CA GLN A 165 15.74 12.15 8.12
C GLN A 165 15.49 11.85 6.64
N ASP A 166 16.31 12.40 5.74
CA ASP A 166 16.23 12.12 4.30
C ASP A 166 16.55 10.65 4.00
N GLU A 167 17.58 10.07 4.61
CA GLU A 167 17.89 8.63 4.49
C GLU A 167 16.75 7.74 5.04
N ALA A 168 16.16 8.13 6.17
CA ALA A 168 15.02 7.41 6.74
C ALA A 168 13.81 7.46 5.80
N ARG A 169 13.56 8.63 5.17
CA ARG A 169 12.52 8.84 4.17
C ARG A 169 12.71 7.96 2.95
N GLU A 170 13.90 7.95 2.37
CA GLU A 170 14.20 7.08 1.22
C GLU A 170 14.02 5.61 1.56
N THR A 171 14.51 5.18 2.72
CA THR A 171 14.36 3.81 3.21
C THR A 171 12.88 3.43 3.38
N PHE A 172 12.08 4.34 3.93
CA PHE A 172 10.65 4.13 4.10
C PHE A 172 9.92 4.01 2.77
N GLU A 173 10.15 4.94 1.84
CA GLU A 173 9.53 4.90 0.51
C GLU A 173 9.92 3.61 -0.23
N TYR A 174 11.18 3.18 -0.10
CA TYR A 174 11.64 1.88 -0.61
C TYR A 174 10.87 0.71 0.01
N LEU A 175 10.74 0.67 1.34
CA LEU A 175 10.04 -0.40 2.04
C LEU A 175 8.56 -0.45 1.67
N VAL A 176 7.89 0.71 1.54
CA VAL A 176 6.49 0.80 1.12
C VAL A 176 6.33 0.22 -0.29
N ARG A 177 7.18 0.60 -1.24
CA ARG A 177 7.16 0.04 -2.60
C ARG A 177 7.40 -1.47 -2.60
N GLU A 178 8.38 -1.94 -1.84
CA GLU A 178 8.68 -3.37 -1.73
C GLU A 178 7.50 -4.16 -1.12
N HIS A 179 6.95 -3.69 0.00
CA HIS A 179 5.80 -4.31 0.64
C HIS A 179 4.58 -4.30 -0.28
N PHE A 180 4.39 -3.24 -1.06
CA PHE A 180 3.35 -3.20 -2.08
C PHE A 180 3.56 -4.31 -3.11
N ILE A 181 4.73 -4.38 -3.74
CA ILE A 181 5.03 -5.39 -4.78
C ILE A 181 4.77 -6.81 -4.27
N TYR A 182 5.16 -7.11 -3.03
CA TYR A 182 4.99 -8.45 -2.44
C TYR A 182 3.61 -8.70 -1.80
N GLY A 183 2.67 -7.76 -1.86
CA GLY A 183 1.31 -7.96 -1.35
C GLY A 183 1.24 -7.96 0.18
N LEU A 184 2.06 -7.14 0.82
CA LEU A 184 2.26 -7.08 2.27
C LEU A 184 1.72 -5.79 2.92
N LEU A 185 1.23 -4.82 2.13
CA LEU A 185 0.57 -3.64 2.69
C LEU A 185 -0.86 -4.00 3.08
N GLU A 186 -1.24 -3.64 4.30
CA GLU A 186 -2.60 -3.77 4.79
C GLU A 186 -3.48 -2.65 4.22
N ASP A 187 -4.78 -2.91 4.08
CA ASP A 187 -5.79 -1.94 3.59
C ASP A 187 -5.56 -1.31 2.20
N MET A 188 -4.60 -1.85 1.43
CA MET A 188 -4.39 -1.45 0.04
C MET A 188 -5.34 -2.22 -0.89
N ASP A 189 -6.00 -1.50 -1.79
CA ASP A 189 -6.75 -2.12 -2.88
C ASP A 189 -5.78 -2.60 -3.96
N TYR A 190 -5.42 -3.88 -3.87
CA TYR A 190 -4.57 -4.56 -4.84
C TYR A 190 -5.30 -4.92 -6.14
N ASP A 191 -6.63 -5.02 -6.12
CA ASP A 191 -7.40 -5.51 -7.27
C ASP A 191 -7.35 -4.52 -8.43
N LYS A 192 -7.27 -3.22 -8.12
CA LYS A 192 -7.10 -2.14 -9.10
C LYS A 192 -5.80 -2.24 -9.91
N VAL A 193 -4.80 -3.00 -9.42
CA VAL A 193 -3.49 -3.14 -10.06
C VAL A 193 -3.27 -4.58 -10.55
N ASP A 194 -3.56 -5.56 -9.71
CA ASP A 194 -3.35 -6.97 -10.02
C ASP A 194 -4.11 -7.41 -11.27
N TRP A 195 -5.29 -6.82 -11.51
CA TRP A 195 -6.20 -7.18 -12.59
C TRP A 195 -6.26 -6.13 -13.71
N ASP A 196 -5.45 -5.08 -13.65
CA ASP A 196 -5.34 -4.06 -14.69
C ASP A 196 -4.39 -4.55 -15.79
N ASP A 197 -4.97 -4.89 -16.95
CA ASP A 197 -4.24 -5.34 -18.13
C ASP A 197 -3.54 -4.20 -18.86
N THR A 198 -3.87 -2.93 -18.59
CA THR A 198 -3.15 -1.78 -19.15
C THR A 198 -1.74 -1.62 -18.59
N LEU A 199 -1.45 -2.31 -17.49
CA LEU A 199 -0.13 -2.38 -16.85
C LEU A 199 0.67 -3.60 -17.33
N ASP A 200 0.18 -4.38 -18.29
CA ASP A 200 1.00 -5.39 -18.96
C ASP A 200 2.01 -4.74 -19.88
N ASP A 201 3.24 -5.25 -19.86
CA ASP A 201 4.31 -4.82 -20.76
C ASP A 201 4.23 -5.63 -22.05
N ASP A 202 4.10 -4.96 -23.20
CA ASP A 202 4.07 -5.62 -24.53
C ASP A 202 5.32 -6.51 -24.77
N ARG A 203 6.41 -6.28 -24.02
CA ARG A 203 7.65 -7.06 -24.08
C ARG A 203 7.48 -8.52 -23.63
N GLU A 204 6.57 -8.82 -22.70
CA GLU A 204 6.30 -10.23 -22.31
C GLU A 204 5.62 -11.02 -23.43
N ALA A 205 4.83 -10.34 -24.27
CA ALA A 205 4.22 -10.94 -25.45
C ALA A 205 5.25 -11.17 -26.57
N GLU A 206 6.24 -10.27 -26.71
CA GLU A 206 7.37 -10.44 -27.63
C GLU A 206 8.29 -11.60 -27.21
N ASP A 207 8.62 -11.74 -25.92
CA ASP A 207 9.49 -12.82 -25.44
C ASP A 207 8.88 -14.23 -25.63
N GLN A 208 7.55 -14.38 -25.60
CA GLN A 208 6.90 -15.65 -25.91
C GLN A 208 7.08 -16.05 -27.39
N TRP A 209 7.12 -15.09 -28.31
CA TRP A 209 7.35 -15.34 -29.74
C TRP A 209 8.78 -15.80 -30.05
N PHE A 210 9.77 -15.39 -29.24
CA PHE A 210 11.18 -15.77 -29.44
C PHE A 210 11.57 -17.09 -28.77
N ASN A 211 10.71 -17.68 -27.95
CA ASN A 211 10.95 -18.97 -27.28
C ASN A 211 10.36 -20.17 -28.03
N GLU A 212 9.80 -19.98 -29.23
CA GLU A 212 9.24 -21.05 -30.09
C GLU A 212 10.22 -21.62 -31.15
N ASP A 213 11.53 -21.36 -31.05
CA ASP A 213 12.58 -21.96 -31.91
C ASP A 213 13.44 -23.04 -31.22
#